data_AF-A0A455UB83-F1
#
_entry.id   AF-A0A455UB83-F1
#
_cell.length_a   1.000
_cell.length_b   1.000
_cell.length_c   1.000
_cell.angle_alpha   90.00
_cell.angle_beta   90.00
_cell.angle_gamma   90.00
#
_symmetry.space_group_name_H-M   'P 1'
#
loop_
_entity.id
_entity.type
_entity.pdbx_description
1 polymer ?
#
loop_
_entity_poly.entity_id
_entity_poly.type
_entity_poly.pdbx_seq_one_letter_code
_entity_poly.pdbx_strand_id
1 'polypeptide(L)'
;MPALIQFTAGELAYLIDPVAIACTDKFRALLQNSAIKLLHACSEDLEVFQHWAGVLPVPLIDTQVVQGFLGENPGMGYQKLVEFWVGETLPKEETRSNWLVRPLTPAQCHYAALDVIYLLKVWTLQAEKLATLGRREWVEAECASLIEQAGRSVDNDQQWYTRQRQLWRLMPRQMEAYRLMTAWREGETRRRDLPRNWLISDKLLFAIAEKMPGNRFELSEVEGVKPVLIKKRAMHCWRW
;
A
#
# COMPACT_ATOMS: atom_id res chain seq x y z
N MET A 1 -7.84 1.27 11.10
CA MET A 1 -7.19 2.39 11.83
C MET A 1 -5.70 2.09 11.98
N PRO A 2 -4.78 3.02 11.66
CA PRO A 2 -3.34 2.81 11.82
C PRO A 2 -2.95 2.60 13.28
N ALA A 3 -1.92 1.79 13.50
CA ALA A 3 -1.39 1.52 14.85
C ALA A 3 -0.40 2.61 15.32
N LEU A 4 0.27 3.29 14.39
CA LEU A 4 1.22 4.37 14.64
C LEU A 4 1.31 5.24 13.38
N ILE A 5 1.57 6.54 13.55
CA ILE A 5 1.98 7.43 12.46
C ILE A 5 3.29 8.10 12.87
N GLN A 6 4.32 7.96 12.04
CA GLN A 6 5.60 8.61 12.23
C GLN A 6 5.82 9.69 11.17
N PHE A 7 6.40 10.82 11.57
CA PHE A 7 6.89 11.82 10.62
C PHE A 7 8.08 12.58 11.22
N THR A 8 8.88 13.19 10.35
CA THR A 8 9.95 14.10 10.74
C THR A 8 9.80 15.42 10.00
N ALA A 9 10.25 16.50 10.63
CA ALA A 9 10.43 17.81 10.01
C ALA A 9 11.87 18.31 10.21
N GLY A 10 12.84 17.40 10.13
CA GLY A 10 14.27 17.69 10.35
C GLY A 10 14.90 16.69 11.31
N GLU A 11 15.40 17.17 12.43
CA GLU A 11 16.12 16.33 13.41
C GLU A 11 15.19 15.56 14.36
N LEU A 12 13.97 16.05 14.57
CA LEU A 12 13.00 15.43 15.48
C LEU A 12 12.06 14.50 14.74
N ALA A 13 11.98 13.26 15.20
CA ALA A 13 10.93 12.33 14.84
C ALA A 13 9.74 12.46 15.80
N TYR A 14 8.54 12.55 15.23
CA TYR A 14 7.29 12.60 15.95
C TYR A 14 6.53 11.28 15.76
N LEU A 15 6.06 10.71 16.85
CA LEU A 15 5.28 9.47 16.87
C LEU A 15 3.87 9.79 17.39
N ILE A 16 2.88 9.72 16.50
CA ILE A 16 1.47 9.96 16.80
C ILE A 16 0.80 8.62 17.04
N ASP A 17 0.09 8.48 18.16
CA ASP A 17 -0.74 7.32 18.50
C ASP A 17 -2.19 7.48 18.00
N PRO A 18 -2.57 6.88 16.86
CA PRO A 18 -3.90 7.04 16.29
C PRO A 18 -4.99 6.28 17.04
N VAL A 19 -4.59 5.35 17.92
CA VAL A 19 -5.50 4.59 18.79
C VAL A 19 -5.99 5.49 19.92
N ALA A 20 -5.11 6.36 20.43
CA ALA A 20 -5.44 7.31 21.48
C ALA A 20 -6.11 8.59 20.96
N ILE A 21 -5.74 9.03 19.74
CA ILE A 21 -6.22 10.30 19.17
C ILE A 21 -6.74 10.15 17.74
N ALA A 22 -7.94 10.68 17.49
CA ALA A 22 -8.47 10.81 16.14
C ALA A 22 -7.65 11.82 15.32
N CYS A 23 -7.71 11.68 13.99
CA CYS A 23 -7.05 12.62 13.09
C CYS A 23 -7.65 14.03 13.24
N THR A 24 -6.79 15.02 13.52
CA THR A 24 -7.19 16.43 13.72
C THR A 24 -7.20 17.21 12.40
N ASP A 25 -7.93 18.32 12.34
CA ASP A 25 -7.90 19.22 11.17
C ASP A 25 -6.52 19.80 10.91
N LYS A 26 -5.72 20.01 11.97
CA LYS A 26 -4.33 20.47 11.85
C LYS A 26 -3.47 19.43 11.15
N PHE A 27 -3.66 18.15 11.45
CA PHE A 27 -2.95 17.06 10.78
C PHE A 27 -3.40 16.91 9.32
N ARG A 28 -4.70 17.01 9.03
CA ARG A 28 -5.22 17.08 7.65
C ARG A 28 -4.59 18.24 6.86
N ALA A 29 -4.54 19.44 7.46
CA ALA A 29 -3.92 20.60 6.85
C ALA A 29 -2.42 20.40 6.61
N LEU A 30 -1.70 19.71 7.51
CA LEU A 30 -0.31 19.34 7.31
C LEU A 30 -0.14 18.41 6.10
N LEU A 31 -1.00 17.41 5.94
CA LEU A 31 -0.99 16.50 4.79
C LEU A 31 -1.28 17.21 3.46
N GLN A 32 -2.06 18.30 3.47
CA GLN A 32 -2.50 19.00 2.26
C GLN A 32 -1.81 20.34 2.00
N ASN A 33 -0.84 20.73 2.82
CA ASN A 33 -0.09 21.97 2.62
C ASN A 33 0.86 21.88 1.42
N SER A 34 1.55 22.99 1.11
CA SER A 34 2.49 23.08 0.00
C SER A 34 3.81 22.32 0.19
N ALA A 35 4.11 21.82 1.39
CA ALA A 35 5.35 21.09 1.64
C ALA A 35 5.30 19.70 0.99
N ILE A 36 6.42 19.21 0.46
CA ILE A 36 6.51 17.85 -0.08
C ILE A 36 6.44 16.86 1.10
N LYS A 37 5.50 15.92 1.02
CA LYS A 37 5.47 14.75 1.90
C LYS A 37 6.40 13.69 1.30
N LEU A 38 7.43 13.30 2.04
CA LEU A 38 8.37 12.25 1.63
C LEU A 38 7.97 10.94 2.28
N LEU A 39 7.75 9.92 1.45
CA LEU A 39 7.47 8.55 1.89
C LEU A 39 8.35 7.58 1.11
N HIS A 40 8.31 6.30 1.51
CA HIS A 40 9.00 5.23 0.82
C HIS A 40 8.06 4.04 0.63
N ALA A 41 7.83 3.62 -0.62
CA ALA A 41 6.93 2.51 -0.96
C ALA A 41 5.50 2.73 -0.43
N CYS A 42 4.96 3.93 -0.64
CA CYS A 42 3.80 4.50 0.07
C CYS A 42 2.43 3.90 -0.28
N SER A 43 2.36 2.85 -1.10
CA SER A 43 1.08 2.36 -1.63
C SER A 43 0.08 1.97 -0.53
N GLU A 44 0.56 1.30 0.52
CA GLU A 44 -0.27 0.93 1.68
C GLU A 44 -0.52 2.13 2.60
N ASP A 45 0.47 3.03 2.76
CA ASP A 45 0.33 4.24 3.57
C ASP A 45 -0.77 5.16 3.04
N LEU A 46 -0.92 5.27 1.72
CA LEU A 46 -1.99 6.07 1.10
C LEU A 46 -3.37 5.51 1.42
N GLU A 47 -3.55 4.18 1.44
CA GLU A 47 -4.82 3.56 1.88
C GLU A 47 -5.09 3.89 3.36
N VAL A 48 -4.05 3.87 4.20
CA VAL A 48 -4.13 4.22 5.62
C VAL A 48 -4.52 5.69 5.82
N PHE A 49 -3.88 6.63 5.13
CA PHE A 49 -4.21 8.06 5.24
C PHE A 49 -5.63 8.35 4.75
N GLN A 50 -6.02 7.79 3.61
CA GLN A 50 -7.37 7.96 3.11
C GLN A 50 -8.41 7.46 4.11
N HIS A 51 -8.19 6.29 4.73
CA HIS A 51 -9.15 5.71 5.68
C HIS A 51 -9.18 6.44 7.03
N TRP A 52 -8.02 6.82 7.59
CA TRP A 52 -7.94 7.42 8.94
C TRP A 52 -8.04 8.95 8.94
N ALA A 53 -7.39 9.62 7.99
CA ALA A 53 -7.39 11.07 7.89
C ALA A 53 -8.48 11.61 6.97
N GLY A 54 -9.04 10.77 6.08
CA GLY A 54 -10.03 11.20 5.07
C GLY A 54 -9.44 12.02 3.92
N VAL A 55 -8.12 12.19 3.91
CA VAL A 55 -7.37 12.98 2.91
C VAL A 55 -6.07 12.26 2.57
N LEU A 56 -5.58 12.47 1.36
CA LEU A 56 -4.26 12.00 0.93
C LEU A 56 -3.20 13.09 1.09
N PRO A 57 -1.93 12.72 1.36
CA PRO A 57 -0.82 13.66 1.36
C PRO A 57 -0.56 14.21 -0.05
N VAL A 58 -0.60 15.53 -0.21
CA VAL A 58 -0.31 16.22 -1.48
C VAL A 58 0.40 17.55 -1.20
N PRO A 59 1.52 17.89 -1.88
CA PRO A 59 2.26 17.06 -2.83
C PRO A 59 3.07 15.95 -2.15
N LEU A 60 3.27 14.82 -2.84
CA LEU A 60 3.96 13.63 -2.32
C LEU A 60 5.10 13.24 -3.26
N ILE A 61 6.22 12.81 -2.69
CA ILE A 61 7.28 12.10 -3.41
C ILE A 61 7.54 10.77 -2.69
N ASP A 62 7.56 9.70 -3.48
CA ASP A 62 7.94 8.37 -3.04
C ASP A 62 9.40 8.07 -3.45
N THR A 63 10.27 7.90 -2.46
CA THR A 63 11.71 7.64 -2.67
C THR A 63 11.99 6.30 -3.36
N GLN A 64 11.07 5.33 -3.32
CA GLN A 64 11.16 4.08 -4.08
C GLN A 64 10.85 4.30 -5.57
N VAL A 65 9.88 5.15 -5.88
CA VAL A 65 9.62 5.59 -7.27
C VAL A 65 10.85 6.32 -7.80
N VAL A 66 11.42 7.23 -7.01
CA VAL A 66 12.65 7.94 -7.39
C VAL A 66 13.78 6.95 -7.72
N GLN A 67 13.99 5.89 -6.92
CA GLN A 67 15.00 4.87 -7.25
C GLN A 67 14.81 4.26 -8.64
N GLY A 68 13.58 3.92 -9.01
CA GLY A 68 13.28 3.37 -10.34
C GLY A 68 13.68 4.33 -11.46
N PHE A 69 13.38 5.62 -11.30
CA PHE A 69 13.71 6.64 -12.30
C PHE A 69 15.20 7.02 -12.32
N LEU A 70 15.94 6.76 -11.24
CA LEU A 70 17.40 6.87 -11.20
C LEU A 70 18.10 5.68 -11.89
N GLY A 71 17.35 4.67 -12.34
CA GLY A 71 17.89 3.46 -12.97
C GLY A 71 18.38 2.42 -11.97
N GLU A 72 18.04 2.59 -10.70
CA GLU A 72 18.37 1.65 -9.63
C GLU A 72 17.25 0.61 -9.44
N ASN A 73 17.41 -0.31 -8.49
CA ASN A 73 16.38 -1.31 -8.18
C ASN A 73 15.06 -0.65 -7.70
N PRO A 74 13.95 -0.74 -8.46
CA PRO A 74 12.68 -0.11 -8.08
C PRO A 74 11.97 -0.82 -6.93
N GLY A 75 12.41 -2.03 -6.54
CA GLY A 75 11.90 -2.77 -5.38
C GLY A 75 12.80 -2.65 -4.15
N MET A 76 13.70 -1.66 -4.10
CA MET A 76 14.58 -1.45 -2.96
C MET A 76 13.75 -1.02 -1.74
N GLY A 77 13.81 -1.78 -0.66
CA GLY A 77 13.18 -1.43 0.61
C GLY A 77 13.97 -0.38 1.40
N TYR A 78 13.30 0.29 2.33
CA TYR A 78 13.80 1.49 3.03
C TYR A 78 15.19 1.31 3.66
N GLN A 79 15.42 0.23 4.41
CA GLN A 79 16.73 0.01 5.06
C GLN A 79 17.88 -0.07 4.06
N LYS A 80 17.67 -0.77 2.94
CA LYS A 80 18.66 -0.86 1.86
C LYS A 80 18.82 0.49 1.16
N LEU A 81 17.76 1.28 1.07
CA LEU A 81 17.79 2.61 0.51
C LEU A 81 18.67 3.55 1.37
N VAL A 82 18.50 3.50 2.68
CA VAL A 82 19.31 4.28 3.63
C VAL A 82 20.77 3.84 3.57
N GLU A 83 21.05 2.54 3.56
CA GLU A 83 22.41 2.02 3.40
C GLU A 83 23.03 2.46 2.07
N PHE A 84 22.28 2.39 0.97
CA PHE A 84 22.77 2.77 -0.37
C PHE A 84 23.12 4.26 -0.49
N TRP A 85 22.26 5.14 0.03
CA TRP A 85 22.43 6.60 -0.13
C TRP A 85 23.23 7.25 0.98
N VAL A 86 23.03 6.81 2.22
CA VAL A 86 23.59 7.45 3.42
C VAL A 86 24.72 6.63 4.03
N GLY A 87 24.85 5.34 3.68
CA GLY A 87 25.87 4.44 4.25
C GLY A 87 25.53 3.94 5.65
N GLU A 88 24.33 4.21 6.15
CA GLU A 88 23.90 3.86 7.50
C GLU A 88 23.12 2.53 7.50
N THR A 89 23.49 1.63 8.39
CA THR A 89 22.84 0.32 8.54
C THR A 89 21.77 0.38 9.61
N LEU A 90 20.50 0.30 9.20
CA LEU A 90 19.38 0.30 10.14
C LEU A 90 19.13 -1.10 10.73
N PRO A 91 18.80 -1.20 12.04
CA PRO A 91 18.42 -2.45 12.65
C PRO A 91 17.11 -2.99 12.07
N LYS A 92 16.98 -4.32 11.99
CA LYS A 92 15.78 -5.04 11.50
C LYS A 92 14.75 -5.36 12.58
N GLU A 93 15.09 -5.08 13.82
CA GLU A 93 14.31 -5.39 15.00
C GLU A 93 12.98 -4.61 14.95
N GLU A 94 11.91 -5.14 15.56
CA GLU A 94 10.57 -4.51 15.62
C GLU A 94 9.74 -4.42 14.32
N THR A 95 10.27 -4.76 13.14
CA THR A 95 9.50 -4.80 11.87
C THR A 95 8.19 -5.61 11.95
N ARG A 96 8.13 -6.65 12.80
CA ARG A 96 6.97 -7.54 12.98
C ARG A 96 6.38 -7.50 14.39
N SER A 97 6.62 -6.42 15.13
CA SER A 97 6.11 -6.27 16.49
C SER A 97 4.62 -5.94 16.55
N ASN A 98 4.01 -6.20 17.71
CA ASN A 98 2.63 -5.80 17.93
C ASN A 98 2.56 -4.29 18.23
N TRP A 99 2.31 -3.51 17.18
CA TRP A 99 2.21 -2.05 17.24
C TRP A 99 0.92 -1.53 17.91
N LEU A 100 0.01 -2.40 18.35
CA LEU A 100 -1.19 -2.02 19.12
C LEU A 100 -0.96 -2.04 20.63
N VAL A 101 0.15 -2.60 21.11
CA VAL A 101 0.47 -2.63 22.55
C VAL A 101 0.75 -1.21 23.05
N ARG A 102 0.26 -0.89 24.25
CA ARG A 102 0.51 0.38 24.93
C ARG A 102 0.97 0.14 26.38
N PRO A 103 1.95 0.92 26.88
CA PRO A 103 2.79 1.86 26.12
C PRO A 103 3.70 1.13 25.10
N LEU A 104 4.11 1.82 24.04
CA LEU A 104 5.16 1.29 23.15
C LEU A 104 6.47 1.15 23.91
N THR A 105 7.27 0.14 23.58
CA THR A 105 8.59 -0.03 24.18
C THR A 105 9.57 1.03 23.65
N PRO A 106 10.66 1.35 24.39
CA PRO A 106 11.70 2.24 23.89
C PRO A 106 12.30 1.77 22.55
N ALA A 107 12.41 0.45 22.34
CA ALA A 107 12.88 -0.13 21.10
C ALA A 107 11.92 0.13 19.92
N GLN A 108 10.61 -0.03 20.14
CA GLN A 108 9.58 0.29 19.14
C GLN A 108 9.61 1.77 18.76
N CYS A 109 9.71 2.66 19.76
CA CYS A 109 9.80 4.10 19.50
C CYS A 109 11.07 4.46 18.71
N HIS A 110 12.21 3.87 19.08
CA HIS A 110 13.48 4.11 18.37
C HIS A 110 13.41 3.60 16.92
N TYR A 111 12.92 2.39 16.70
CA TYR A 111 12.71 1.84 15.37
C TYR A 111 11.80 2.72 14.51
N ALA A 112 10.63 3.11 15.02
CA ALA A 112 9.69 3.97 14.29
C ALA A 112 10.27 5.35 13.96
N ALA A 113 11.15 5.89 14.81
CA ALA A 113 11.87 7.12 14.49
C ALA A 113 12.89 6.93 13.35
N LEU A 114 13.60 5.79 13.33
CA LEU A 114 14.57 5.44 12.27
C LEU A 114 13.92 5.31 10.89
N ASP A 115 12.65 4.93 10.83
CA ASP A 115 11.86 4.81 9.59
C ASP A 115 11.60 6.16 8.88
N VAL A 116 11.85 7.30 9.53
CA VAL A 116 11.59 8.63 8.94
C VAL A 116 12.78 9.58 8.95
N ILE A 117 13.65 9.52 9.96
CA ILE A 117 14.80 10.44 10.13
C ILE A 117 15.73 10.49 8.92
N TYR A 118 15.94 9.38 8.20
CA TYR A 118 16.85 9.36 7.05
C TYR A 118 16.18 9.76 5.74
N LEU A 119 14.86 9.83 5.65
CA LEU A 119 14.14 10.14 4.40
C LEU A 119 14.57 11.48 3.81
N LEU A 120 14.78 12.50 4.65
CA LEU A 120 15.20 13.82 4.16
C LEU A 120 16.62 13.77 3.58
N LYS A 121 17.55 13.05 4.23
CA LYS A 121 18.93 12.88 3.74
C LYS A 121 18.95 12.10 2.42
N VAL A 122 18.18 11.02 2.35
CA VAL A 122 18.01 10.22 1.12
C VAL A 122 17.44 11.09 0.00
N TRP A 123 16.39 11.85 0.28
CA TRP A 123 15.76 12.72 -0.72
C TRP A 123 16.71 13.79 -1.25
N THR A 124 17.51 14.43 -0.39
CA THR A 124 18.49 15.42 -0.85
C THR A 124 19.43 14.85 -1.91
N LEU A 125 20.00 13.66 -1.64
CA LEU A 125 20.93 13.01 -2.57
C LEU A 125 20.23 12.49 -3.83
N GLN A 126 19.03 11.93 -3.68
CA GLN A 126 18.22 11.48 -4.80
C GLN A 126 17.81 12.66 -5.70
N ALA A 127 17.40 13.79 -5.13
CA ALA A 127 16.96 14.98 -5.86
C ALA A 127 18.10 15.58 -6.68
N GLU A 128 19.33 15.61 -6.15
CA GLU A 128 20.53 16.03 -6.89
C GLU A 128 20.77 15.13 -8.10
N LYS A 129 20.79 13.80 -7.93
CA LYS A 129 20.96 12.85 -9.05
C LYS A 129 19.79 12.90 -10.03
N LEU A 130 18.56 13.14 -9.55
CA LEU A 130 17.37 13.24 -10.40
C LEU A 130 17.40 14.50 -11.26
N ALA A 131 17.94 15.60 -10.71
CA ALA A 131 18.11 16.86 -11.43
C ALA A 131 19.14 16.73 -12.56
N THR A 132 20.27 16.03 -12.35
CA THR A 132 21.27 15.82 -13.42
C THR A 132 20.72 14.99 -14.59
N LEU A 133 19.75 14.11 -14.31
CA LEU A 133 19.08 13.31 -15.34
C LEU A 133 17.90 14.03 -16.01
N GLY A 134 17.42 15.15 -15.46
CA GLY A 134 16.24 15.86 -15.98
C GLY A 134 14.94 15.06 -15.85
N ARG A 135 14.83 14.15 -14.86
CA ARG A 135 13.69 13.21 -14.72
C ARG A 135 12.71 13.56 -13.60
N ARG A 136 12.84 14.75 -13.01
CA ARG A 136 12.02 15.16 -11.87
C ARG A 136 10.53 15.15 -12.18
N GLU A 137 10.14 15.70 -13.32
CA GLU A 137 8.73 15.75 -13.75
C GLU A 137 8.12 14.36 -13.92
N TRP A 138 8.93 13.36 -14.31
CA TRP A 138 8.44 11.98 -14.47
C TRP A 138 8.14 11.33 -13.11
N VAL A 139 9.00 11.58 -12.12
CA VAL A 139 8.77 11.14 -10.73
C VAL A 139 7.53 11.82 -10.15
N GLU A 140 7.40 13.14 -10.34
CA GLU A 140 6.25 13.90 -9.84
C GLU A 140 4.94 13.40 -10.46
N ALA A 141 4.94 13.12 -11.78
CA ALA A 141 3.79 12.55 -12.47
C ALA A 141 3.44 11.14 -11.97
N GLU A 142 4.43 10.27 -11.75
CA GLU A 142 4.20 8.93 -11.21
C GLU A 142 3.67 8.97 -9.78
N CYS A 143 4.22 9.82 -8.92
CA CYS A 143 3.73 10.00 -7.55
C CYS A 143 2.30 10.57 -7.52
N ALA A 144 1.97 11.49 -8.42
CA ALA A 144 0.61 12.00 -8.58
C ALA A 144 -0.37 10.90 -9.03
N SER A 145 0.05 10.02 -9.94
CA SER A 145 -0.73 8.84 -10.35
C SER A 145 -1.00 7.90 -9.17
N LEU A 146 -0.02 7.65 -8.29
CA LEU A 146 -0.22 6.84 -7.08
C LEU A 146 -1.28 7.45 -6.15
N ILE A 147 -1.24 8.77 -5.93
CA ILE A 147 -2.25 9.50 -5.14
C ILE A 147 -3.64 9.34 -5.77
N GLU A 148 -3.75 9.58 -7.08
CA GLU A 148 -5.03 9.47 -7.78
C GLU A 148 -5.61 8.04 -7.68
N GLN A 149 -4.77 7.02 -7.86
CA GLN A 149 -5.16 5.62 -7.73
C GLN A 149 -5.61 5.28 -6.31
N ALA A 150 -4.94 5.80 -5.28
CA ALA A 150 -5.35 5.62 -3.89
C ALA A 150 -6.70 6.29 -3.61
N GLY A 151 -6.94 7.49 -4.12
CA GLY A 151 -8.22 8.19 -3.96
C GLY A 151 -9.38 7.44 -4.60
N ARG A 152 -9.20 6.92 -5.83
CA ARG A 152 -10.21 6.09 -6.52
C ARG A 152 -10.55 4.80 -5.77
N SER A 153 -9.62 4.23 -5.01
CA SER A 153 -9.80 2.92 -4.38
C SER A 153 -10.87 2.89 -3.29
N VAL A 154 -11.20 4.04 -2.67
CA VAL A 154 -12.24 4.13 -1.63
C VAL A 154 -13.63 4.24 -2.23
N ASP A 155 -13.75 4.91 -3.37
CA ASP A 155 -15.03 5.09 -4.07
C ASP A 155 -15.34 3.94 -5.05
N ASN A 156 -14.39 3.04 -5.33
CA ASN A 156 -14.50 2.18 -6.52
C ASN A 156 -13.97 0.74 -6.37
N ASP A 157 -14.62 -0.07 -5.53
CA ASP A 157 -14.47 -1.54 -5.54
C ASP A 157 -14.47 -2.14 -6.94
N GLN A 158 -15.26 -1.54 -7.84
CA GLN A 158 -15.48 -2.02 -9.20
C GLN A 158 -14.24 -1.86 -10.09
N GLN A 159 -13.23 -1.07 -9.67
CA GLN A 159 -11.98 -0.85 -10.41
C GLN A 159 -10.77 -1.59 -9.83
N TRP A 160 -10.92 -2.32 -8.72
CA TRP A 160 -9.78 -3.03 -8.08
C TRP A 160 -9.05 -3.97 -9.06
N TYR A 161 -9.82 -4.63 -9.94
CA TYR A 161 -9.28 -5.54 -10.94
C TYR A 161 -8.20 -4.92 -11.85
N THR A 162 -8.23 -3.60 -12.07
CA THR A 162 -7.28 -2.89 -12.95
C THR A 162 -5.84 -2.94 -12.44
N ARG A 163 -5.62 -3.20 -11.14
CA ARG A 163 -4.29 -3.37 -10.54
C ARG A 163 -3.57 -4.65 -11.00
N GLN A 164 -4.29 -5.61 -11.59
CA GLN A 164 -3.71 -6.86 -12.07
C GLN A 164 -2.93 -6.63 -13.39
N ARG A 165 -1.61 -6.77 -13.33
CA ARG A 165 -0.72 -6.58 -14.50
C ARG A 165 -0.95 -7.60 -15.62
N GLN A 166 -1.59 -8.73 -15.31
CA GLN A 166 -1.84 -9.83 -16.25
C GLN A 166 -3.27 -9.86 -16.83
N LEU A 167 -4.04 -8.78 -16.72
CA LEU A 167 -5.41 -8.72 -17.25
C LEU A 167 -5.53 -9.10 -18.73
N TRP A 168 -4.49 -8.83 -19.53
CA TRP A 168 -4.42 -9.17 -20.95
C TRP A 168 -4.53 -10.68 -21.24
N ARG A 169 -4.32 -11.55 -20.25
CA ARG A 169 -4.51 -13.00 -20.37
C ARG A 169 -5.97 -13.44 -20.29
N LEU A 170 -6.86 -12.58 -19.78
CA LEU A 170 -8.27 -12.91 -19.59
C LEU A 170 -9.11 -12.48 -20.81
N MET A 171 -9.97 -13.38 -21.27
CA MET A 171 -11.01 -13.08 -22.25
C MET A 171 -12.09 -12.16 -21.65
N PRO A 172 -12.90 -11.44 -22.45
CA PRO A 172 -13.86 -10.46 -21.93
C PRO A 172 -14.79 -10.97 -20.82
N ARG A 173 -15.31 -12.20 -20.95
CA ARG A 173 -16.14 -12.84 -19.91
C ARG A 173 -15.36 -13.16 -18.63
N GLN A 174 -14.12 -13.63 -18.77
CA GLN A 174 -13.24 -13.93 -17.64
C GLN A 174 -12.83 -12.64 -16.92
N MET A 175 -12.59 -11.58 -17.67
CA MET A 175 -12.28 -10.26 -17.14
C MET A 175 -13.47 -9.70 -16.33
N GLU A 176 -14.69 -9.86 -16.83
CA GLU A 176 -15.89 -9.44 -16.09
C GLU A 176 -16.09 -10.27 -14.81
N ALA A 177 -15.91 -11.59 -14.88
CA ALA A 177 -15.94 -12.43 -13.68
C ALA A 177 -14.87 -12.01 -12.66
N TYR A 178 -13.65 -11.69 -13.11
CA TYR A 178 -12.58 -11.20 -12.25
C TYR A 178 -12.93 -9.84 -11.62
N ARG A 179 -13.49 -8.91 -12.40
CA ARG A 179 -13.96 -7.61 -11.91
C ARG A 179 -15.03 -7.73 -10.82
N LEU A 180 -16.02 -8.59 -11.04
CA LEU A 180 -17.10 -8.78 -10.08
C LEU A 180 -16.63 -9.54 -8.83
N MET A 181 -15.75 -10.55 -8.97
CA MET A 181 -15.16 -11.24 -7.82
C MET A 181 -14.27 -10.33 -6.97
N THR A 182 -13.47 -9.47 -7.61
CA THR A 182 -12.65 -8.50 -6.89
C THR A 182 -13.53 -7.49 -6.16
N ALA A 183 -14.55 -6.94 -6.80
CA ALA A 183 -15.51 -6.04 -6.15
C ALA A 183 -16.22 -6.70 -4.95
N TRP A 184 -16.66 -7.96 -5.10
CA TRP A 184 -17.23 -8.73 -4.00
C TRP A 184 -16.24 -8.91 -2.85
N ARG A 185 -14.98 -9.26 -3.15
CA ARG A 185 -13.96 -9.46 -2.12
C ARG A 185 -13.74 -8.17 -1.33
N GLU A 186 -13.62 -7.03 -2.01
CA GLU A 186 -13.42 -5.73 -1.37
C GLU A 186 -14.59 -5.35 -0.46
N GLY A 187 -15.83 -5.60 -0.90
CA GLY A 187 -17.01 -5.44 -0.06
C GLY A 187 -16.98 -6.33 1.18
N GLU A 188 -16.59 -7.59 1.02
CA GLU A 188 -16.61 -8.57 2.12
C GLU A 188 -15.43 -8.41 3.10
N THR A 189 -14.26 -7.98 2.63
CA THR A 189 -13.11 -7.66 3.50
C THR A 189 -13.40 -6.45 4.36
N ARG A 190 -14.02 -5.40 3.81
CA ARG A 190 -14.48 -4.24 4.60
C ARG A 190 -15.58 -4.63 5.59
N ARG A 191 -16.58 -5.41 5.15
CA ARG A 191 -17.69 -5.83 6.02
C ARG A 191 -17.21 -6.67 7.21
N ARG A 192 -16.13 -7.42 7.04
CA ARG A 192 -15.57 -8.31 8.08
C ARG A 192 -14.35 -7.75 8.80
N ASP A 193 -13.83 -6.60 8.37
CA ASP A 193 -12.56 -6.03 8.84
C ASP A 193 -11.40 -7.05 8.81
N LEU A 194 -11.20 -7.67 7.64
CA LEU A 194 -10.17 -8.70 7.44
C LEU A 194 -9.22 -8.33 6.29
N PRO A 195 -7.92 -8.66 6.39
CA PRO A 195 -7.00 -8.54 5.26
C PRO A 195 -7.49 -9.32 4.03
N ARG A 196 -7.33 -8.75 2.83
CA ARG A 196 -7.78 -9.33 1.55
C ARG A 196 -7.30 -10.75 1.35
N ASN A 197 -6.01 -10.98 1.58
CA ASN A 197 -5.35 -12.28 1.41
C ASN A 197 -5.85 -13.35 2.39
N TRP A 198 -6.50 -12.96 3.50
CA TRP A 198 -7.11 -13.92 4.43
C TRP A 198 -8.47 -14.40 3.93
N LEU A 199 -9.18 -13.57 3.16
CA LEU A 199 -10.44 -13.96 2.53
C LEU A 199 -10.16 -14.80 1.27
N ILE A 200 -9.49 -14.21 0.27
CA ILE A 200 -9.07 -14.89 -0.96
C ILE A 200 -7.96 -14.07 -1.66
N SER A 201 -6.85 -14.71 -1.99
CA SER A 201 -5.69 -14.02 -2.60
C SER A 201 -5.97 -13.60 -4.04
N ASP A 202 -5.25 -12.58 -4.51
CA ASP A 202 -5.35 -12.11 -5.91
C ASP A 202 -5.02 -13.22 -6.90
N LYS A 203 -3.99 -14.03 -6.60
CA LYS A 203 -3.59 -15.19 -7.43
C LYS A 203 -4.73 -16.19 -7.58
N LEU A 204 -5.45 -16.48 -6.49
CA LEU A 204 -6.54 -17.45 -6.52
C LEU A 204 -7.77 -16.89 -7.24
N LEU A 205 -8.14 -15.63 -7.01
CA LEU A 205 -9.22 -14.98 -7.77
C LEU A 205 -8.95 -14.96 -9.27
N PHE A 206 -7.70 -14.67 -9.66
CA PHE A 206 -7.30 -14.69 -11.06
C PHE A 206 -7.41 -16.11 -11.66
N ALA A 207 -6.93 -17.13 -10.94
CA ALA A 207 -7.04 -18.52 -11.40
C ALA A 207 -8.50 -19.00 -11.54
N ILE A 208 -9.40 -18.58 -10.64
CA ILE A 208 -10.84 -18.88 -10.75
C ILE A 208 -11.43 -18.17 -11.98
N ALA A 209 -11.07 -16.91 -12.22
CA ALA A 209 -11.55 -16.17 -13.38
C ALA A 209 -11.03 -16.76 -14.69
N GLU A 210 -9.78 -17.23 -14.72
CA GLU A 210 -9.19 -17.90 -15.88
C GLU A 210 -9.87 -19.25 -16.17
N LYS A 211 -10.17 -20.04 -15.13
CA LYS A 211 -10.81 -21.36 -15.30
C LYS A 211 -12.34 -21.32 -15.51
N MET A 212 -13.03 -20.27 -15.05
CA MET A 212 -14.51 -20.12 -15.13
C MET A 212 -15.29 -21.38 -14.68
N PRO A 213 -15.09 -21.89 -13.45
CA PRO A 213 -15.76 -23.11 -13.01
C PRO A 213 -17.28 -22.90 -12.90
N GLY A 214 -18.06 -23.78 -13.53
CA GLY A 214 -19.53 -23.72 -13.53
C GLY A 214 -20.17 -24.39 -12.32
N ASN A 215 -19.42 -25.16 -11.54
CA ASN A 215 -19.93 -25.90 -10.39
C ASN A 215 -18.87 -26.10 -9.28
N ARG A 216 -19.29 -26.69 -8.14
CA ARG A 216 -18.41 -26.90 -6.97
C ARG A 216 -17.25 -27.86 -7.26
N PHE A 217 -17.47 -28.83 -8.12
CA PHE A 217 -16.47 -29.84 -8.45
C PHE A 217 -15.34 -29.19 -9.25
N GLU A 218 -15.66 -28.50 -10.35
CA GLU A 218 -14.69 -27.74 -11.14
C GLU A 218 -13.98 -26.66 -10.32
N LEU A 219 -14.71 -25.99 -9.42
CA LEU A 219 -14.09 -25.00 -8.52
C LEU A 219 -13.05 -25.65 -7.60
N SER A 220 -13.27 -26.89 -7.16
CA SER A 220 -12.30 -27.61 -6.32
C SER A 220 -11.02 -28.03 -7.04
N GLU A 221 -11.06 -28.09 -8.38
CA GLU A 221 -9.90 -28.39 -9.23
C GLU A 221 -9.06 -27.14 -9.54
N VAL A 222 -9.50 -25.96 -9.13
CA VAL A 222 -8.68 -24.75 -9.21
C VAL A 222 -7.60 -24.83 -8.13
N GLU A 223 -6.33 -24.82 -8.56
CA GLU A 223 -5.19 -24.94 -7.65
C GLU A 223 -5.23 -23.83 -6.58
N GLY A 224 -5.15 -24.22 -5.30
CA GLY A 224 -5.20 -23.30 -4.17
C GLY A 224 -6.58 -23.10 -3.55
N VAL A 225 -7.67 -23.63 -4.14
CA VAL A 225 -8.99 -23.63 -3.49
C VAL A 225 -9.00 -24.59 -2.30
N LYS A 226 -9.26 -24.05 -1.11
CA LYS A 226 -9.42 -24.85 0.11
C LYS A 226 -10.88 -25.31 0.28
N PRO A 227 -11.15 -26.52 0.82
CA PRO A 227 -12.51 -27.03 1.05
C PRO A 227 -13.43 -26.09 1.86
N VAL A 228 -12.86 -25.28 2.75
CA VAL A 228 -13.59 -24.29 3.56
C VAL A 228 -14.19 -23.17 2.71
N LEU A 229 -13.54 -22.80 1.59
CA LEU A 229 -14.04 -21.78 0.66
C LEU A 229 -15.24 -22.30 -0.15
N ILE A 230 -15.29 -23.60 -0.43
CA ILE A 230 -16.39 -24.25 -1.16
C ILE A 230 -17.66 -24.33 -0.30
N LYS A 231 -17.52 -24.51 1.02
CA LYS A 231 -18.66 -24.61 1.95
C LYS A 231 -19.32 -23.27 2.29
N LYS A 232 -18.57 -22.16 2.32
CA LYS A 232 -19.08 -20.83 2.71
C LYS A 232 -19.50 -20.00 1.50
N ARG A 233 -20.80 -19.98 1.15
CA ARG A 233 -21.53 -18.99 0.31
C ARG A 233 -20.90 -18.51 -1.03
N ALA A 234 -19.72 -18.95 -1.43
CA ALA A 234 -18.97 -18.46 -2.59
C ALA A 234 -19.78 -18.58 -3.88
N MET A 235 -20.48 -19.70 -4.07
CA MET A 235 -21.30 -19.93 -5.26
C MET A 235 -22.49 -18.99 -5.43
N HIS A 236 -23.05 -18.40 -4.36
CA HIS A 236 -24.19 -17.50 -4.56
C HIS A 236 -23.75 -16.15 -5.12
N CYS A 237 -22.51 -15.75 -4.85
CA CYS A 237 -21.89 -14.55 -5.41
C CYS A 237 -21.22 -14.81 -6.77
N TRP A 238 -20.97 -16.07 -7.15
CA TRP A 238 -20.20 -16.46 -8.35
C TRP A 238 -21.04 -17.17 -9.41
N ARG A 239 -22.35 -16.91 -9.43
CA ARG A 239 -23.19 -17.25 -10.57
C ARG A 239 -23.01 -16.13 -11.61
N TRP A 240 -22.12 -16.39 -12.57
CA TRP A 240 -21.87 -15.55 -13.74
C TRP A 240 -22.73 -16.01 -14.91
#